data_AF-A0A5P8W6D3-F1
#
_entry.id   AF-A0A5P8W6D3-F1
#
_cell.length_a   1.000
_cell.length_b   1.000
_cell.length_c   1.000
_cell.angle_alpha   90.00
_cell.angle_beta   90.00
_cell.angle_gamma   90.00
#
_symmetry.space_group_name_H-M   'P 1'
#
loop_
_entity.id
_entity.type
_entity.pdbx_description
1 polymer ?
#
loop_
_entity_poly.entity_id
_entity_poly.type
_entity_poly.pdbx_seq_one_letter_code
_entity_poly.pdbx_strand_id
1 'polypeptide(L)'
;MRENNINIEYRFGKAIRRRRRELDYSQEELAEKAGLHRNYISSIETGTRNPSLKNIEKLAKALNISISALFINYSIEAEHKSEKDTEC
;
A
#
# COMPACT_ATOMS: atom_id res chain seq x y z
N MET A 1 -21.02 -11.24 -5.72
CA MET A 1 -20.35 -11.68 -4.48
C MET A 1 -19.51 -10.51 -3.96
N ARG A 2 -19.87 -10.01 -2.77
CA ARG A 2 -19.15 -9.14 -1.81
C ARG A 2 -18.31 -7.98 -2.37
N GLU A 3 -18.83 -6.76 -2.21
CA GLU A 3 -18.04 -5.56 -1.97
C GLU A 3 -17.06 -5.85 -0.85
N ASN A 4 -15.80 -6.07 -1.22
CA ASN A 4 -14.76 -6.30 -0.24
C ASN A 4 -14.26 -4.91 0.15
N ASN A 5 -14.67 -4.43 1.32
CA ASN A 5 -14.05 -3.29 1.98
C ASN A 5 -12.63 -3.72 2.38
N ILE A 6 -11.72 -3.71 1.42
CA ILE A 6 -10.36 -4.19 1.63
C ILE A 6 -9.56 -3.09 2.34
N ASN A 7 -9.08 -3.39 3.54
CA ASN A 7 -8.30 -2.47 4.37
C ASN A 7 -7.07 -1.89 3.65
N ILE A 8 -6.57 -0.76 4.16
CA ILE A 8 -5.46 -0.01 3.55
C ILE A 8 -4.20 -0.88 3.38
N GLU A 9 -3.91 -1.75 4.33
CA GLU A 9 -2.73 -2.63 4.33
C GLU A 9 -2.74 -3.59 3.15
N TYR A 10 -3.88 -4.23 2.85
CA TYR A 10 -3.95 -5.14 1.71
C TYR A 10 -3.85 -4.39 0.39
N ARG A 11 -4.51 -3.23 0.25
CA ARG A 11 -4.43 -2.43 -0.97
C ARG A 11 -3.00 -1.97 -1.24
N PHE A 12 -2.32 -1.51 -0.19
CA PHE A 12 -0.91 -1.15 -0.20
C PHE A 12 -0.02 -2.35 -0.58
N GLY A 13 -0.23 -3.50 0.05
CA GLY A 13 0.49 -4.75 -0.26
C GLY A 13 0.31 -5.20 -1.71
N LYS A 14 -0.89 -5.05 -2.27
CA LYS A 14 -1.17 -5.33 -3.68
C LYS A 14 -0.44 -4.39 -4.63
N ALA A 15 -0.36 -3.10 -4.31
CA ALA A 15 0.38 -2.13 -5.10
C ALA A 15 1.88 -2.48 -5.16
N ILE A 16 2.47 -2.84 -4.01
CA ILE A 16 3.86 -3.32 -3.93
C ILE A 16 4.04 -4.58 -4.77
N ARG A 17 3.19 -5.60 -4.57
CA ARG A 17 3.31 -6.88 -5.29
C ARG A 17 3.20 -6.70 -6.79
N ARG A 18 2.29 -5.84 -7.24
CA ARG A 18 2.13 -5.50 -8.66
C ARG A 18 3.42 -4.89 -9.18
N ARG A 19 3.92 -3.81 -8.56
CA ARG A 19 5.11 -3.11 -9.03
C ARG A 19 6.35 -4.00 -9.00
N ARG A 20 6.51 -4.83 -7.97
CA ARG A 20 7.60 -5.80 -7.87
C ARG A 20 7.63 -6.75 -9.07
N ARG A 21 6.45 -7.27 -9.47
CA ARG A 21 6.33 -8.17 -10.61
C ARG A 21 6.58 -7.49 -11.94
N GLU A 22 6.21 -6.23 -12.10
CA GLU A 22 6.55 -5.43 -13.29
C GLU A 22 8.06 -5.23 -13.46
N LEU A 23 8.81 -5.29 -12.35
CA LEU A 23 10.28 -5.24 -12.33
C LEU A 23 10.93 -6.64 -12.39
N ASP A 24 10.12 -7.70 -12.50
CA ASP A 24 10.55 -9.09 -12.46
C ASP A 24 11.37 -9.49 -11.20
N TYR A 25 11.12 -8.81 -10.09
CA TYR A 25 11.78 -9.14 -8.83
C TYR A 25 11.04 -10.25 -8.09
N SER A 26 11.79 -11.20 -7.55
CA SER A 26 11.36 -12.07 -6.45
C SER A 26 11.18 -11.27 -5.15
N GLN A 27 10.52 -11.87 -4.15
CA GLN A 27 10.40 -11.24 -2.83
C GLN A 27 11.76 -11.08 -2.14
N GLU A 28 12.71 -11.98 -2.41
CA GLU A 28 14.07 -11.92 -1.85
C GLU A 28 14.85 -10.74 -2.47
N GLU A 29 14.77 -10.56 -3.78
CA GLU A 29 15.41 -9.43 -4.47
C GLU A 29 14.86 -8.08 -4.02
N LEU A 30 13.53 -7.96 -3.82
CA LEU A 30 12.96 -6.74 -3.25
C LEU A 30 13.43 -6.50 -1.81
N ALA A 31 13.50 -7.56 -1.00
CA ALA A 31 14.00 -7.49 0.36
C ALA A 31 15.45 -6.98 0.42
N GLU A 32 16.33 -7.55 -0.40
CA GLU A 32 17.72 -7.14 -0.52
C GLU A 32 17.83 -5.66 -0.94
N LYS A 33 17.14 -5.27 -2.03
CA LYS A 33 17.16 -3.88 -2.53
C LYS A 33 16.59 -2.87 -1.52
N ALA A 34 15.61 -3.26 -0.71
CA ALA A 34 15.03 -2.41 0.31
C ALA A 34 15.80 -2.43 1.64
N GLY A 35 16.78 -3.32 1.82
CA GLY A 35 17.43 -3.57 3.11
C GLY A 35 16.42 -4.01 4.17
N LEU A 36 15.54 -4.94 3.81
CA LEU A 36 14.48 -5.51 4.64
C LEU A 36 14.53 -7.04 4.59
N HIS A 37 13.88 -7.73 5.53
CA HIS A 37 13.83 -9.19 5.53
C HIS A 37 12.75 -9.71 4.57
N ARG A 38 12.99 -10.79 3.81
CA ARG A 38 11.99 -11.38 2.87
C ARG A 38 10.65 -11.68 3.53
N ASN A 39 10.64 -12.24 4.74
CA ASN A 39 9.39 -12.49 5.47
C ASN A 39 8.58 -11.21 5.72
N TYR A 40 9.25 -10.08 5.93
CA TYR A 40 8.59 -8.78 6.11
C TYR A 40 7.95 -8.31 4.79
N ILE A 41 8.64 -8.48 3.65
CA ILE A 41 8.07 -8.23 2.32
C ILE A 41 6.83 -9.10 2.09
N SER A 42 6.90 -10.40 2.39
CA SER A 42 5.75 -11.31 2.26
C SER A 42 4.55 -10.86 3.11
N SER A 43 4.79 -10.46 4.36
CA SER A 43 3.74 -9.95 5.23
C SER A 43 3.13 -8.63 4.75
N ILE A 44 3.94 -7.73 4.17
CA ILE A 44 3.44 -6.50 3.56
C ILE A 44 2.57 -6.83 2.34
N GLU A 45 3.02 -7.70 1.43
CA GLU A 45 2.26 -8.05 0.22
C GLU A 45 0.93 -8.74 0.49
N THR A 46 0.81 -9.39 1.65
CA THR A 46 -0.42 -10.05 2.12
C THR A 46 -1.30 -9.12 2.96
N GLY A 47 -0.85 -7.89 3.25
CA GLY A 47 -1.59 -6.94 4.08
C GLY A 47 -1.61 -7.28 5.57
N THR A 48 -0.75 -8.19 6.03
CA THR A 48 -0.68 -8.62 7.44
C THR A 48 0.25 -7.74 8.29
N ARG A 49 0.91 -6.76 7.68
CA ARG A 49 1.76 -5.78 8.36
C ARG A 49 1.38 -4.36 7.97
N ASN A 50 1.46 -3.47 8.97
CA ASN A 50 1.44 -2.03 8.79
C ASN A 50 2.90 -1.51 8.78
N PRO A 51 3.47 -1.18 7.61
CA PRO A 51 4.84 -0.70 7.52
C PRO A 51 4.96 0.75 8.00
N SER A 52 6.07 1.06 8.68
CA SER A 52 6.38 2.45 9.06
C SER A 52 6.70 3.29 7.83
N LEU A 53 6.56 4.62 7.95
CA LEU A 53 6.90 5.56 6.87
C LEU A 53 8.34 5.37 6.35
N LYS A 54 9.30 5.08 7.24
CA LYS A 54 10.69 4.80 6.86
C LYS A 54 10.80 3.55 5.98
N ASN A 55 10.02 2.51 6.26
CA ASN A 55 10.00 1.29 5.45
C ASN A 55 9.27 1.51 4.11
N ILE A 56 8.21 2.33 4.11
CA ILE A 56 7.52 2.74 2.87
C ILE A 56 8.50 3.49 1.95
N GLU A 57 9.30 4.41 2.49
CA GLU A 57 10.33 5.11 1.72
C GLU A 57 11.37 4.15 1.12
N LYS A 58 11.88 3.19 1.93
CA LYS A 58 12.79 2.14 1.45
C LYS A 58 12.18 1.31 0.31
N LEU A 59 10.92 0.92 0.45
CA LEU A 59 10.19 0.16 -0.57
C LEU A 59 10.01 0.96 -1.85
N ALA A 60 9.61 2.23 -1.75
CA ALA A 60 9.46 3.12 -2.90
C ALA A 60 10.79 3.29 -3.67
N LYS A 61 11.90 3.48 -2.94
CA LYS A 61 13.25 3.51 -3.52
C LYS A 61 13.61 2.21 -4.22
N ALA A 62 13.40 1.07 -3.56
CA ALA A 62 13.70 -0.25 -4.12
C ALA A 62 12.84 -0.61 -5.35
N LEU A 63 11.61 -0.07 -5.42
CA LEU A 63 10.67 -0.27 -6.53
C LEU A 63 10.78 0.80 -7.63
N ASN A 64 11.71 1.74 -7.49
CA ASN A 64 11.94 2.86 -8.41
C ASN A 64 10.64 3.61 -8.77
N ILE A 65 9.88 4.01 -7.75
CA ILE A 65 8.63 4.79 -7.88
C ILE A 65 8.53 5.84 -6.78
N SER A 66 7.66 6.83 -6.97
CA SER A 66 7.29 7.75 -5.90
C SER A 66 6.48 7.04 -4.81
N ILE A 67 6.51 7.58 -3.59
CA ILE A 67 5.67 7.06 -2.49
C ILE A 67 4.17 7.17 -2.87
N SER A 68 3.77 8.26 -3.51
CA SER A 68 2.38 8.45 -3.97
C SER A 68 1.91 7.36 -4.92
N ALA A 69 2.80 6.79 -5.74
CA ALA A 69 2.46 5.73 -6.69
C ALA A 69 2.00 4.43 -5.99
N LEU A 70 2.38 4.23 -4.72
CA LEU A 70 1.91 3.11 -3.90
C LEU A 70 0.43 3.24 -3.48
N PHE A 71 -0.17 4.42 -3.63
CA PHE A 71 -1.51 4.75 -3.14
C PHE A 71 -2.48 5.24 -4.23
N ILE A 72 -2.15 5.12 -5.53
CA ILE A 72 -2.92 5.70 -6.66
C ILE A 72 -4.41 5.34 -6.68
N ASN A 73 -4.80 4.18 -6.14
CA ASN A 73 -6.20 3.76 -6.13
C ASN A 73 -6.93 4.10 -4.83
N TYR A 74 -6.28 4.73 -3.85
CA TYR A 74 -6.87 5.00 -2.55
C TYR A 74 -7.66 6.32 -2.56
N SER A 75 -8.97 6.24 -2.74
CA SER A 75 -9.91 7.29 -2.37
C SER A 75 -10.51 6.98 -1.00
N ILE A 76 -10.38 7.92 -0.06
CA ILE A 76 -11.33 8.02 1.05
C ILE A 76 -12.46 8.88 0.51
N GLU A 77 -13.64 8.30 0.33
CA GLU A 77 -14.85 9.11 0.18
C GLU A 77 -15.03 9.84 1.51
N ALA A 78 -14.71 11.14 1.51
CA ALA A 78 -14.99 11.96 2.66
C ALA A 78 -16.51 12.01 2.82
N GLU A 79 -17.04 11.37 3.86
CA GLU A 79 -18.41 11.58 4.30
C GLU A 79 -18.58 13.06 4.63
N HIS A 80 -19.01 13.86 3.65
CA HIS A 80 -19.55 15.17 3.91
C HIS A 80 -20.86 14.96 4.66
N LYS A 81 -20.81 15.05 6.01
CA LYS A 81 -22.02 15.38 6.77
C LYS A 81 -22.43 16.78 6.32
N SER A 82 -23.38 16.86 5.39
CA SER A 82 -24.17 18.07 5.19
C SER A 82 -24.79 18.42 6.53
N GLU A 83 -24.31 19.48 7.16
CA GLU A 83 -25.11 20.22 8.13
C GLU A 83 -26.39 20.61 7.41
N LYS A 84 -27.49 19.93 7.73
CA LYS A 84 -28.80 20.37 7.28
C LYS A 84 -29.07 21.69 7.96
N ASP A 85 -29.40 22.67 7.14
CA ASP A 85 -29.90 23.98 7.51
C ASP A 85 -30.83 23.86 8.73
N THR A 86 -30.45 24.53 9.81
CA THR A 86 -31.43 24.93 10.82
C THR A 86 -32.23 26.05 10.19
N GLU A 87 -33.26 25.68 9.45
CA GLU A 87 -34.36 26.57 9.09
C GLU A 87 -35.62 26.12 9.84
N CYS A 88 -35.78 26.67 11.04
CA CYS A 88 -37.00 27.29 11.58
C CYS A 88 -36.62 28.03 12.87
#